data_AF-A0AAN7KZN4-F1
#
_entry.id   AF-A0AAN7KZN4-F1
#
_cell.length_a   1.000
_cell.length_b   1.000
_cell.length_c   1.000
_cell.angle_alpha   90.00
_cell.angle_beta   90.00
_cell.angle_gamma   90.00
#
_symmetry.space_group_name_H-M   'P 1'
#
loop_
_entity.id
_entity.type
_entity.pdbx_description
1 polymer ?
#
loop_
_entity_poly.entity_id
_entity_poly.type
_entity_poly.pdbx_seq_one_letter_code
_entity_poly.pdbx_strand_id
1 'polypeptide(L)'
;MTALIPISSRIKAKRTLGQPGGEIEVKQGRAVRGFLNFPRRPSRAGRLFAVSCSMARNADQGQNPAVAIGERDGLIIVDHGSRRSESNLMLNDFVAMFREKTGYPIVEPAHMELAEPSIRDAFGSCIRKGASRVIVSPFFLFPGRHWHKDIPALTAEAAKEHPGVSYMVTAPLGLHELLVDVVNDRIKHCLKHVAGDADECAACAGTGKCRLYE
;
A
#
# COMPACT_ATOMS: atom_id res chain seq x y z
N MET A 1 -13.22 19.85 68.76
CA MET A 1 -14.49 19.38 68.14
C MET A 1 -14.19 18.09 67.37
N THR A 2 -14.61 16.97 67.95
CA THR A 2 -15.15 15.73 67.32
C THR A 2 -14.35 15.14 66.12
N ALA A 3 -13.52 14.10 66.28
CA ALA A 3 -13.76 12.67 66.60
C ALA A 3 -14.21 11.77 65.42
N LEU A 4 -13.29 10.89 65.00
CA LEU A 4 -13.36 9.42 64.87
C LEU A 4 -14.40 8.70 63.97
N ILE A 5 -13.87 8.10 62.89
CA ILE A 5 -13.97 6.70 62.35
C ILE A 5 -15.36 6.00 62.07
N PRO A 6 -15.43 4.79 61.44
CA PRO A 6 -16.14 4.57 60.18
C PRO A 6 -17.29 3.55 60.31
N ILE A 7 -18.00 3.23 59.21
CA ILE A 7 -18.90 2.07 59.19
C ILE A 7 -18.72 1.25 57.91
N SER A 8 -18.29 0.00 58.11
CA SER A 8 -18.37 -1.10 57.15
C SER A 8 -19.78 -1.68 57.11
N SER A 9 -20.21 -2.23 55.98
CA SER A 9 -21.07 -3.42 56.02
C SER A 9 -20.89 -4.31 54.80
N ARG A 10 -20.48 -5.55 55.08
CA ARG A 10 -20.50 -6.73 54.20
C ARG A 10 -21.93 -7.22 54.06
N ILE A 11 -22.38 -7.60 52.86
CA ILE A 11 -23.46 -8.59 52.71
C ILE A 11 -23.12 -9.63 51.61
N LYS A 12 -22.74 -10.81 52.13
CA LYS A 12 -23.06 -12.20 51.75
C LYS A 12 -22.86 -12.71 50.31
N ALA A 13 -21.83 -13.54 50.21
CA ALA A 13 -21.79 -14.71 49.34
C ALA A 13 -22.90 -15.73 49.71
N LYS A 14 -23.55 -16.31 48.70
CA LYS A 14 -24.30 -17.57 48.79
C LYS A 14 -23.56 -18.62 47.96
N ARG A 15 -22.98 -19.60 48.63
CA ARG A 15 -22.63 -20.91 48.07
C ARG A 15 -23.88 -21.79 48.14
N THR A 16 -24.20 -22.49 47.06
CA THR A 16 -24.97 -23.74 47.07
C THR A 16 -24.20 -24.76 46.26
N LEU A 17 -23.93 -25.92 46.88
CA LEU A 17 -23.26 -27.09 46.32
C LEU A 17 -24.18 -27.85 45.34
N GLY A 18 -23.57 -28.53 44.36
CA GLY A 18 -23.91 -29.93 44.03
C GLY A 18 -24.73 -30.22 42.76
N GLN A 19 -24.04 -30.31 41.60
CA GLN A 19 -24.00 -31.36 40.53
C GLN A 19 -25.23 -32.28 40.21
N PRO A 20 -25.25 -33.02 39.06
CA PRO A 20 -24.42 -32.96 37.83
C PRO A 20 -25.22 -33.09 36.50
N GLY A 21 -24.52 -32.95 35.35
CA GLY A 21 -24.85 -33.67 34.11
C GLY A 21 -25.68 -32.92 33.07
N GLY A 22 -25.02 -32.31 32.09
CA GLY A 22 -25.65 -31.80 30.87
C GLY A 22 -24.59 -31.63 29.79
N GLU A 23 -24.65 -32.50 28.78
CA GLU A 23 -23.80 -32.50 27.60
C GLU A 23 -23.84 -31.15 26.88
N ILE A 24 -22.67 -30.60 26.56
CA ILE A 24 -22.55 -29.38 25.76
C ILE A 24 -22.56 -29.81 24.30
N GLU A 25 -23.74 -29.73 23.68
CA GLU A 25 -23.89 -29.92 22.23
C GLU A 25 -23.30 -28.71 21.49
N VAL A 26 -22.17 -28.93 20.82
CA VAL A 26 -21.52 -27.95 19.95
C VAL A 26 -22.35 -27.81 18.67
N LYS A 27 -23.22 -26.80 18.61
CA LYS A 27 -23.89 -26.42 17.36
C LYS A 27 -22.87 -25.79 16.41
N GLN A 28 -22.52 -26.54 15.36
CA GLN A 28 -21.67 -26.11 14.27
C GLN A 28 -22.23 -24.83 13.62
N GLY A 29 -21.47 -23.74 13.73
CA GLY A 29 -21.73 -22.50 13.01
C GLY A 29 -21.55 -22.70 11.51
N ARG A 30 -22.58 -22.33 10.74
CA ARG A 30 -22.62 -22.31 9.28
C ARG A 30 -21.39 -21.55 8.72
N ALA A 31 -20.53 -22.27 7.98
CA ALA A 31 -19.47 -21.68 7.20
C ALA A 31 -20.05 -20.87 6.02
N VAL A 32 -19.82 -19.56 6.01
CA VAL A 32 -20.12 -18.70 4.86
C VAL A 32 -19.03 -18.93 3.81
N ARG A 33 -19.31 -19.79 2.84
CA ARG A 33 -18.44 -20.01 1.67
C ARG A 33 -18.55 -18.83 0.71
N GLY A 34 -17.63 -17.87 0.83
CA GLY A 34 -17.34 -16.87 -0.21
C GLY A 34 -16.02 -17.20 -0.89
N PHE A 35 -16.04 -18.17 -1.82
CA PHE A 35 -14.89 -18.50 -2.66
C PHE A 35 -14.65 -17.37 -3.67
N LEU A 36 -13.56 -16.62 -3.50
CA LEU A 36 -12.98 -15.77 -4.55
C LEU A 36 -12.30 -16.69 -5.58
N ASN A 37 -12.91 -16.83 -6.75
CA ASN A 37 -12.33 -17.56 -7.89
C ASN A 37 -11.36 -16.64 -8.65
N PHE A 38 -10.06 -16.82 -8.44
CA PHE A 38 -9.02 -16.29 -9.35
C PHE A 38 -8.72 -17.33 -10.43
N PRO A 39 -8.76 -17.01 -11.74
CA PRO A 39 -8.38 -17.95 -12.77
C PRO A 39 -6.88 -18.22 -12.71
N ARG A 40 -6.49 -19.47 -12.47
CA ARG A 40 -5.10 -19.95 -12.57
C ARG A 40 -4.72 -20.05 -14.05
N ARG A 41 -3.74 -19.27 -14.50
CA ARG A 41 -3.05 -19.50 -15.79
C ARG A 41 -2.07 -20.67 -15.65
N PRO A 42 -1.91 -21.52 -16.68
CA PRO A 42 -0.98 -22.64 -16.62
C PRO A 42 0.46 -22.15 -16.68
N SER A 43 1.30 -22.68 -15.80
CA SER A 43 2.75 -22.48 -15.78
C SER A 43 3.39 -23.21 -16.96
N ARG A 44 4.23 -22.51 -17.74
CA ARG A 44 5.21 -23.14 -18.63
C ARG A 44 6.58 -23.07 -17.98
N ALA A 45 7.13 -24.24 -17.72
CA ALA A 45 8.48 -24.43 -17.21
C ALA A 45 9.53 -24.22 -18.33
N GLY A 46 10.58 -23.47 -17.99
CA GLY A 46 11.97 -23.75 -18.36
C GLY A 46 12.47 -23.43 -19.78
N ARG A 47 13.23 -22.32 -19.89
CA ARG A 47 14.63 -22.34 -20.37
C ARG A 47 15.30 -20.99 -20.11
N LEU A 48 16.46 -21.03 -19.44
CA LEU A 48 17.38 -19.89 -19.34
C LEU A 48 17.89 -19.53 -20.74
N PHE A 49 17.77 -18.27 -21.13
CA PHE A 49 18.64 -17.63 -22.11
C PHE A 49 19.05 -16.26 -21.57
N ALA A 50 20.35 -16.00 -21.54
CA ALA A 50 20.89 -14.68 -21.29
C ALA A 50 20.40 -13.74 -22.40
N VAL A 51 19.73 -12.66 -22.03
CA VAL A 51 19.36 -11.60 -22.96
C VAL A 51 19.97 -10.31 -22.44
N SER A 52 21.07 -9.92 -23.09
CA SER A 52 21.51 -8.53 -23.15
C SER A 52 20.30 -7.68 -23.54
N CYS A 53 19.91 -6.73 -22.70
CA CYS A 53 18.77 -5.86 -22.96
C CYS A 53 19.17 -4.83 -24.03
N SER A 54 19.24 -5.27 -25.29
CA SER A 54 19.15 -4.38 -26.43
C SER A 54 17.73 -3.80 -26.45
N MET A 55 17.62 -2.48 -26.38
CA MET A 55 16.40 -1.70 -26.48
C MET A 55 15.54 -2.15 -27.68
N ALA A 56 14.59 -3.05 -27.44
CA ALA A 56 13.49 -3.30 -28.35
C ALA A 56 12.39 -2.29 -28.03
N ARG A 57 12.41 -1.16 -28.75
CA ARG A 57 11.25 -0.27 -28.86
C ARG A 57 10.14 -1.07 -29.56
N ASN A 58 9.28 -1.73 -28.79
CA ASN A 58 8.00 -2.18 -29.33
C ASN A 58 7.13 -0.93 -29.49
N ALA A 59 7.07 -0.44 -30.73
CA ALA A 59 6.06 0.49 -31.16
C ALA A 59 4.70 -0.22 -31.04
N ASP A 60 3.97 0.14 -29.98
CA ASP A 60 2.59 -0.28 -29.81
C ASP A 60 1.73 0.41 -30.86
N GLN A 61 1.36 -0.35 -31.90
CA GLN A 61 0.45 0.10 -32.93
C GLN A 61 -0.98 0.15 -32.36
N GLY A 62 -1.47 1.35 -32.06
CA GLY A 62 -2.90 1.64 -31.98
C GLY A 62 -3.53 1.59 -30.59
N GLN A 63 -2.90 2.17 -29.56
CA GLN A 63 -3.64 2.49 -28.34
C GLN A 63 -4.60 3.65 -28.60
N ASN A 64 -5.87 3.48 -28.24
CA ASN A 64 -6.84 4.56 -28.17
C ASN A 64 -6.26 5.64 -27.21
N PRO A 65 -6.09 6.91 -27.64
CA PRO A 65 -5.49 7.95 -26.81
C PRO A 65 -6.26 8.22 -25.51
N ALA A 66 -7.52 7.79 -25.40
CA ALA A 66 -8.27 7.83 -24.14
C ALA A 66 -7.75 6.83 -23.06
N VAL A 67 -7.00 5.80 -23.46
CA VAL A 67 -6.56 4.66 -22.63
C VAL A 67 -5.10 4.79 -22.18
N ALA A 68 -4.32 5.70 -22.78
CA ALA A 68 -2.93 5.97 -22.42
C ALA A 68 -2.78 7.21 -21.53
N ILE A 69 -1.62 7.35 -20.88
CA ILE A 69 -1.23 8.59 -20.20
C ILE A 69 -0.84 9.61 -21.27
N GLY A 70 -1.54 10.75 -21.30
CA GLY A 70 -1.28 11.85 -22.22
C GLY A 70 -0.50 13.01 -21.59
N GLU A 71 -0.07 13.95 -22.43
CA GLU A 71 0.71 15.14 -22.04
C GLU A 71 0.01 16.05 -21.01
N ARG A 72 -1.31 15.94 -20.90
CA ARG A 72 -2.14 16.72 -19.96
C ARG A 72 -2.73 15.87 -18.85
N ASP A 73 -2.16 14.70 -18.58
CA ASP A 73 -2.50 13.91 -17.41
C ASP A 73 -1.55 14.23 -16.26
N GLY A 74 -2.14 14.49 -15.09
CA GLY A 74 -1.41 14.54 -13.82
C GLY A 74 -1.54 13.23 -13.08
N LEU A 75 -0.42 12.60 -12.73
CA LEU A 75 -0.41 11.44 -11.84
C LEU A 75 -0.13 11.90 -10.41
N ILE A 76 -0.84 11.33 -9.43
CA ILE A 76 -0.57 11.50 -8.01
C ILE A 76 -0.25 10.11 -7.46
N ILE A 77 0.92 9.94 -6.85
CA ILE A 77 1.28 8.71 -6.14
C ILE A 77 1.09 8.97 -4.66
N VAL A 78 0.16 8.24 -4.03
CA VAL A 78 -0.28 8.52 -2.66
C VAL A 78 0.06 7.38 -1.70
N ASP A 79 0.69 7.70 -0.57
CA ASP A 79 0.84 6.78 0.56
C ASP A 79 0.06 7.28 1.81
N HIS A 80 0.28 6.67 2.97
CA HIS A 80 -0.36 7.09 4.22
C HIS A 80 0.21 8.40 4.78
N GLY A 81 1.45 8.72 4.44
CA GLY A 81 2.34 9.58 5.19
C GLY A 81 2.89 8.89 6.43
N SER A 82 3.90 9.53 7.02
CA SER A 82 4.56 9.09 8.25
C SER A 82 4.87 10.31 9.11
N ARG A 83 4.85 10.10 10.43
CA ARG A 83 5.37 11.10 11.39
C ARG A 83 6.89 11.25 11.30
N ARG A 84 7.58 10.28 10.69
CA ARG A 84 9.02 10.34 10.44
C ARG A 84 9.25 10.97 9.07
N SER A 85 9.85 12.16 9.07
CA SER A 85 10.07 12.95 7.85
C SER A 85 10.87 12.18 6.78
N GLU A 86 11.83 11.37 7.22
CA GLU A 86 12.70 10.54 6.38
C GLU A 86 11.89 9.50 5.60
N SER A 87 10.80 8.98 6.18
CA SER A 87 9.92 8.05 5.48
C SER A 87 9.13 8.73 4.36
N ASN A 88 8.75 9.99 4.54
CA ASN A 88 8.04 10.75 3.51
C ASN A 88 8.96 11.09 2.34
N LEU A 89 10.26 11.32 2.60
CA LEU A 89 11.25 11.54 1.55
C LEU A 89 11.39 10.34 0.60
N MET A 90 11.22 9.11 1.09
CA MET A 90 11.27 7.92 0.23
C MET A 90 10.18 7.92 -0.85
N LEU A 91 8.99 8.50 -0.58
CA LEU A 91 7.96 8.65 -1.60
C LEU A 91 8.39 9.67 -2.67
N ASN A 92 9.04 10.76 -2.27
CA ASN A 92 9.57 11.75 -3.20
C ASN A 92 10.64 11.13 -4.11
N ASP A 93 11.56 10.34 -3.55
CA ASP A 93 12.57 9.61 -4.31
C ASP A 93 11.92 8.61 -5.28
N PHE A 94 10.88 7.89 -4.82
CA PHE A 94 10.14 6.99 -5.68
C PHE A 94 9.44 7.71 -6.83
N VAL A 95 8.81 8.86 -6.58
CA VAL A 95 8.17 9.69 -7.61
C VAL A 95 9.20 10.20 -8.61
N ALA A 96 10.39 10.61 -8.15
CA ALA A 96 11.48 11.03 -9.04
C ALA A 96 11.94 9.88 -9.95
N MET A 97 12.21 8.70 -9.37
CA MET A 97 12.54 7.49 -10.14
C MET A 97 11.43 7.11 -11.12
N PHE A 98 10.18 7.22 -10.70
CA PHE A 98 9.02 6.89 -11.53
C PHE A 98 8.93 7.85 -12.74
N ARG A 99 9.09 9.16 -12.51
CA ARG A 99 9.12 10.17 -13.58
C ARG A 99 10.25 9.90 -14.56
N GLU A 100 11.47 9.67 -14.09
CA GLU A 100 12.62 9.39 -14.94
C GLU A 100 12.41 8.13 -15.78
N LYS A 101 11.87 7.06 -15.18
CA LYS A 101 11.64 5.78 -15.85
C LYS A 101 10.50 5.82 -16.88
N THR A 102 9.45 6.59 -16.62
CA THR A 102 8.24 6.61 -17.46
C THR A 102 8.22 7.76 -18.46
N GLY A 103 8.92 8.85 -18.18
CA GLY A 103 8.87 10.09 -18.96
C GLY A 103 7.58 10.90 -18.77
N TYR A 104 6.70 10.54 -17.81
CA TYR A 104 5.46 11.28 -17.61
C TYR A 104 5.71 12.70 -17.09
N PRO A 105 5.09 13.73 -17.69
CA PRO A 105 5.46 15.11 -17.44
C PRO A 105 5.02 15.63 -16.06
N ILE A 106 3.91 15.12 -15.52
CA ILE A 106 3.29 15.60 -14.28
C ILE A 106 3.02 14.39 -13.37
N VAL A 107 3.84 14.25 -12.32
CA VAL A 107 3.68 13.16 -11.33
C VAL A 107 3.93 13.69 -9.92
N GLU A 108 2.93 13.94 -9.10
CA GLU A 108 3.12 14.50 -7.75
C GLU A 108 3.09 13.42 -6.66
N PRO A 109 3.93 13.52 -5.61
CA PRO A 109 3.70 12.76 -4.37
C PRO A 109 2.50 13.33 -3.62
N ALA A 110 1.81 12.49 -2.85
CA ALA A 110 0.84 12.92 -1.86
C ALA A 110 0.83 11.98 -0.65
N HIS A 111 0.41 12.51 0.48
CA HIS A 111 0.19 11.76 1.71
C HIS A 111 -1.27 11.92 2.13
N MET A 112 -1.85 10.84 2.65
CA MET A 112 -3.27 10.81 2.99
C MET A 112 -3.62 11.57 4.28
N GLU A 113 -2.80 11.48 5.33
CA GLU A 113 -3.16 12.06 6.63
C GLU A 113 -1.98 12.56 7.49
N LEU A 114 -0.80 11.93 7.41
CA LEU A 114 0.28 12.15 8.39
C LEU A 114 1.38 13.13 7.96
N ALA A 115 1.34 13.60 6.72
CA ALA A 115 2.38 14.42 6.14
C ALA A 115 1.82 15.29 5.00
N GLU A 116 2.63 16.24 4.56
CA GLU A 116 2.37 17.08 3.40
C GLU A 116 3.35 16.74 2.28
N PRO A 117 2.95 16.86 1.00
CA PRO A 117 1.69 17.45 0.51
C PRO A 117 0.48 16.52 0.63
N SER A 118 -0.69 17.08 0.92
CA SER A 118 -1.97 16.36 0.91
C SER A 118 -2.41 15.99 -0.51
N ILE A 119 -3.39 15.08 -0.64
CA ILE A 119 -4.02 14.77 -1.95
C ILE A 119 -4.56 16.04 -2.61
N ARG A 120 -5.12 16.96 -1.82
CA ARG A 120 -5.64 18.26 -2.32
C ARG A 120 -4.53 19.13 -2.90
N ASP A 121 -3.40 19.24 -2.20
CA ASP A 121 -2.27 20.05 -2.65
C ASP A 121 -1.63 19.50 -3.92
N ALA A 122 -1.46 18.18 -3.98
CA ALA A 122 -0.96 17.48 -5.15
C ALA A 122 -1.91 17.63 -6.36
N PHE A 123 -3.22 17.54 -6.14
CA PHE A 123 -4.23 17.75 -7.19
C PHE A 123 -4.17 19.16 -7.77
N GLY A 124 -4.11 20.18 -6.90
CA GLY A 124 -3.93 21.57 -7.33
C GLY A 124 -2.58 21.78 -8.05
N SER A 125 -1.52 21.10 -7.62
CA SER A 125 -0.20 21.14 -8.27
C SER A 125 -0.26 20.58 -9.70
N CYS A 126 -0.89 19.42 -9.90
CA CYS A 126 -1.11 18.83 -11.23
C CYS A 126 -1.80 19.82 -12.18
N ILE A 127 -2.83 20.53 -11.70
CA ILE A 127 -3.60 21.48 -12.51
C ILE A 127 -2.79 22.73 -12.84
N ARG A 128 -2.05 23.27 -11.87
CA ARG A 128 -1.12 24.40 -12.12
C ARG A 128 -0.07 24.05 -13.17
N LYS A 129 0.29 22.77 -13.28
CA LYS A 129 1.20 22.23 -14.30
C LYS A 129 0.52 21.91 -15.63
N GLY A 130 -0.79 22.14 -15.76
CA GLY A 130 -1.53 22.07 -17.02
C GLY A 130 -2.40 20.82 -17.19
N ALA A 131 -2.53 19.97 -16.17
CA ALA A 131 -3.32 18.75 -16.23
C ALA A 131 -4.82 19.04 -16.44
N SER A 132 -5.46 18.30 -17.36
CA SER A 132 -6.91 18.27 -17.59
C SER A 132 -7.57 16.98 -17.11
N ARG A 133 -6.77 15.98 -16.74
CA ARG A 133 -7.20 14.74 -16.10
C ARG A 133 -6.20 14.37 -15.01
N VAL A 134 -6.68 13.94 -13.84
CA VAL A 134 -5.84 13.56 -12.70
C VAL A 134 -6.04 12.08 -12.33
N ILE A 135 -4.96 11.33 -12.24
CA ILE A 135 -4.95 9.90 -11.92
C ILE A 135 -4.31 9.76 -10.54
N VAL A 136 -5.04 9.24 -9.58
CA VAL A 136 -4.56 9.03 -8.21
C VAL A 136 -4.26 7.56 -8.02
N SER A 137 -2.99 7.23 -7.77
CA SER A 137 -2.49 5.87 -7.64
C SER A 137 -2.03 5.58 -6.21
N PRO A 138 -2.76 4.72 -5.48
CA PRO A 138 -2.36 4.33 -4.13
C PRO A 138 -1.10 3.46 -4.13
N PHE A 139 -0.06 3.89 -3.41
CA PHE A 139 1.17 3.15 -3.21
C PHE A 139 1.07 2.18 -2.01
N PHE A 140 0.07 1.30 -2.08
CA PHE A 140 -0.24 0.31 -1.03
C PHE A 140 -0.10 -1.13 -1.56
N LEU A 141 0.38 -2.04 -0.71
CA LEU A 141 0.53 -3.45 -1.08
C LEU A 141 -0.80 -4.20 -1.20
N PHE A 142 -1.81 -3.83 -0.40
CA PHE A 142 -3.07 -4.56 -0.35
C PHE A 142 -4.28 -3.62 -0.42
N PRO A 143 -5.40 -4.08 -1.00
CA PRO A 143 -6.66 -3.36 -0.92
C PRO A 143 -7.16 -3.32 0.54
N GLY A 144 -7.73 -2.18 0.93
CA GLY A 144 -8.23 -1.95 2.28
C GLY A 144 -9.14 -0.75 2.35
N ARG A 145 -9.53 -0.34 3.56
CA ARG A 145 -10.45 0.79 3.80
C ARG A 145 -10.01 2.06 3.06
N HIS A 146 -8.72 2.37 3.10
CA HIS A 146 -8.16 3.58 2.50
C HIS A 146 -8.36 3.65 0.99
N TRP A 147 -8.16 2.53 0.30
CA TRP A 147 -8.43 2.44 -1.13
C TRP A 147 -9.94 2.48 -1.44
N HIS A 148 -10.76 1.79 -0.65
CA HIS A 148 -12.20 1.70 -0.91
C HIS A 148 -13.00 2.97 -0.59
N LYS A 149 -12.52 3.80 0.35
CA LYS A 149 -13.31 4.91 0.91
C LYS A 149 -12.53 6.21 0.97
N ASP A 150 -11.39 6.20 1.66
CA ASP A 150 -10.75 7.45 2.09
C ASP A 150 -10.09 8.19 0.91
N ILE A 151 -9.28 7.52 0.08
CA ILE A 151 -8.65 8.14 -1.10
C ILE A 151 -9.70 8.62 -2.13
N PRO A 152 -10.72 7.82 -2.50
CA PRO A 152 -11.79 8.31 -3.38
C PRO A 152 -12.51 9.55 -2.84
N ALA A 153 -12.81 9.58 -1.53
CA ALA A 153 -13.47 10.72 -0.91
C ALA A 153 -12.57 11.97 -0.95
N LEU A 154 -11.31 11.86 -0.50
CA LEU A 154 -10.36 12.97 -0.52
C LEU A 154 -10.11 13.50 -1.94
N THR A 155 -10.01 12.61 -2.93
CA THR A 155 -9.84 12.99 -4.33
C THR A 155 -11.08 13.72 -4.86
N ALA A 156 -12.28 13.24 -4.51
CA ALA A 156 -13.53 13.89 -4.91
C ALA A 156 -13.67 15.28 -4.28
N GLU A 157 -13.28 15.47 -3.02
CA GLU A 157 -13.27 16.79 -2.39
C GLU A 157 -12.29 17.75 -3.09
N ALA A 158 -11.06 17.30 -3.38
CA ALA A 158 -10.09 18.10 -4.12
C ALA A 158 -10.60 18.50 -5.52
N ALA A 159 -11.27 17.59 -6.22
CA ALA A 159 -11.80 17.84 -7.56
C ALA A 159 -12.92 18.89 -7.60
N LYS A 160 -13.66 19.12 -6.50
CA LYS A 160 -14.72 20.16 -6.44
C LYS A 160 -14.16 21.57 -6.66
N GLU A 161 -12.90 21.80 -6.32
CA GLU A 161 -12.22 23.09 -6.52
C GLU A 161 -11.83 23.34 -7.97
N HIS A 162 -11.94 22.33 -8.82
CA HIS A 162 -11.47 22.37 -10.20
C HIS A 162 -12.51 21.82 -11.20
N PRO A 163 -13.63 22.55 -11.41
CA PRO A 163 -14.64 22.15 -12.37
C PRO A 163 -14.05 21.92 -13.77
N GLY A 164 -14.41 20.81 -14.41
CA GLY A 164 -13.94 20.45 -15.76
C GLY A 164 -12.69 19.58 -15.80
N VAL A 165 -12.05 19.30 -14.65
CA VAL A 165 -10.98 18.30 -14.55
C VAL A 165 -11.58 16.93 -14.27
N SER A 166 -11.29 15.96 -15.13
CA SER A 166 -11.67 14.56 -14.89
C SER A 166 -10.67 13.88 -13.95
N TYR A 167 -11.10 12.87 -13.20
CA TYR A 167 -10.17 12.13 -12.34
C TYR A 167 -10.53 10.65 -12.20
N MET A 168 -9.54 9.85 -11.81
CA MET A 168 -9.75 8.45 -11.44
C MET A 168 -8.82 8.03 -10.31
N VAL A 169 -9.24 7.02 -9.54
CA VAL A 169 -8.41 6.34 -8.54
C VAL A 169 -8.08 4.95 -9.07
N THR A 170 -6.79 4.60 -9.15
CA THR A 170 -6.38 3.27 -9.64
C THR A 170 -6.56 2.19 -8.58
N ALA A 171 -6.38 0.93 -8.97
CA ALA A 171 -6.09 -0.12 -7.99
C ALA A 171 -4.76 0.21 -7.26
N PRO A 172 -4.60 -0.23 -6.00
CA PRO A 172 -3.29 -0.25 -5.34
C PRO A 172 -2.38 -1.30 -6.02
N LEU A 173 -1.13 -1.41 -5.58
CA LEU A 173 -0.18 -2.39 -6.15
C LEU A 173 -0.72 -3.82 -6.11
N GLY A 174 -1.32 -4.22 -4.99
CA GLY A 174 -2.05 -5.48 -4.88
C GLY A 174 -1.17 -6.71 -5.14
N LEU A 175 -1.81 -7.81 -5.58
CA LEU A 175 -1.11 -9.02 -6.01
C LEU A 175 -0.67 -8.87 -7.47
N HIS A 176 0.50 -8.26 -7.67
CA HIS A 176 1.10 -8.08 -8.99
C HIS A 176 2.34 -8.97 -9.15
N GLU A 177 2.50 -9.63 -10.31
CA GLU A 177 3.62 -10.56 -10.54
C GLU A 177 4.99 -9.90 -10.35
N LEU A 178 5.15 -8.64 -10.80
CA LEU A 178 6.37 -7.86 -10.56
C LEU A 178 6.75 -7.67 -9.09
N LEU A 179 5.79 -7.71 -8.15
CA LEU A 179 6.13 -7.66 -6.73
C LEU A 179 6.79 -8.97 -6.25
N VAL A 180 6.47 -10.10 -6.88
CA VAL A 180 7.14 -11.39 -6.61
C VAL A 180 8.63 -11.27 -6.97
N ASP A 181 8.93 -10.63 -8.10
CA ASP A 181 10.31 -10.42 -8.54
C ASP A 181 11.07 -9.50 -7.58
N VAL A 182 10.46 -8.39 -7.15
CA VAL A 182 11.07 -7.46 -6.19
C VAL A 182 11.36 -8.14 -4.84
N VAL A 183 10.42 -8.96 -4.33
CA VAL A 183 10.62 -9.70 -3.08
C VAL A 183 11.73 -10.73 -3.23
N ASN A 184 11.74 -11.50 -4.32
CA ASN A 184 12.76 -12.51 -4.58
C ASN A 184 14.16 -11.89 -4.76
N ASP A 185 14.25 -10.75 -5.46
CA ASP A 185 15.47 -9.98 -5.61
C ASP A 185 16.01 -9.54 -4.25
N ARG A 186 15.16 -8.96 -3.39
CA ARG A 186 15.55 -8.54 -2.04
C ARG A 186 16.06 -9.72 -1.20
N ILE A 187 15.37 -10.86 -1.22
CA ILE A 187 15.78 -12.07 -0.50
C ILE A 187 17.16 -12.53 -0.97
N LYS A 188 17.35 -12.68 -2.29
CA LYS A 188 18.62 -13.12 -2.87
C LYS A 188 19.76 -12.17 -2.53
N HIS A 189 19.52 -10.87 -2.59
CA HIS A 189 20.52 -9.86 -2.25
C HIS A 189 20.92 -9.96 -0.78
N CYS A 190 19.96 -10.04 0.14
CA CYS A 190 20.24 -10.20 1.56
C CYS A 190 21.00 -11.50 1.87
N LEU A 191 20.67 -12.62 1.22
CA LEU A 191 21.41 -13.87 1.38
C LEU A 191 22.84 -13.78 0.88
N LYS A 192 23.08 -13.12 -0.27
CA LYS A 192 24.43 -12.84 -0.77
C LYS A 192 25.22 -11.99 0.22
N HIS A 193 24.59 -10.96 0.78
CA HIS A 193 25.24 -10.11 1.78
C HIS A 193 25.67 -10.90 3.01
N VAL A 194 24.77 -11.72 3.57
CA VAL A 194 25.05 -12.60 4.71
C VAL A 194 26.17 -13.60 4.40
N ALA A 195 26.28 -14.07 3.15
CA ALA A 195 27.35 -14.96 2.70
C ALA A 195 28.71 -14.25 2.49
N GLY A 196 28.75 -12.91 2.52
CA GLY A 196 29.95 -12.11 2.23
C GLY A 196 30.16 -11.82 0.75
N ASP A 197 29.17 -12.09 -0.11
CA ASP A 197 29.25 -11.95 -1.56
C ASP A 197 28.68 -10.61 -2.09
N ALA A 198 28.15 -9.76 -1.20
CA ALA A 198 27.60 -8.45 -1.56
C ALA A 198 27.62 -7.47 -0.37
N ASP A 199 27.62 -6.17 -0.66
CA ASP A 199 27.40 -5.12 0.33
C ASP A 199 25.94 -5.12 0.84
N GLU A 200 25.67 -4.35 1.90
CA GLU A 200 24.30 -4.15 2.38
C GLU A 200 23.44 -3.47 1.30
N CYS A 201 22.22 -3.99 1.09
CA CYS A 201 21.28 -3.30 0.21
C CYS A 201 20.85 -1.95 0.80
N ALA A 202 20.42 -1.01 -0.03
CA ALA A 202 20.00 0.33 0.40
C ALA A 202 18.93 0.35 1.52
N ALA A 203 18.09 -0.69 1.61
CA ALA A 203 17.08 -0.81 2.66
C ALA A 203 17.64 -1.29 4.02
N CYS A 204 18.76 -2.01 4.00
CA CYS A 204 19.40 -2.55 5.21
C CYS A 204 20.62 -1.73 5.65
N ALA A 205 21.18 -0.91 4.76
CA ALA A 205 22.39 -0.12 4.98
C ALA A 205 22.39 0.58 6.35
N GLY A 206 23.38 0.27 7.19
CA GLY A 206 23.55 0.90 8.50
C GLY A 206 22.56 0.46 9.58
N THR A 207 21.65 -0.47 9.29
CA THR A 207 20.65 -0.95 10.26
C THR A 207 21.14 -2.15 11.06
N GLY A 208 22.14 -2.88 10.55
CA GLY A 208 22.59 -4.16 11.11
C GLY A 208 21.52 -5.26 11.10
N LYS A 209 20.44 -5.09 10.33
CA LYS A 209 19.29 -6.03 10.27
C LYS A 209 19.48 -7.16 9.26
N CYS A 210 20.40 -7.01 8.31
CA CYS A 210 20.68 -8.02 7.29
C CYS A 210 21.60 -9.12 7.86
N ARG A 211 21.04 -9.99 8.71
CA ARG A 211 21.79 -11.05 9.40
C ARG A 211 20.93 -12.27 9.67
N LEU A 212 21.58 -13.40 9.92
CA LEU A 212 20.93 -14.57 10.52
C LEU A 212 20.78 -14.37 12.03
N TYR A 213 19.70 -14.90 12.57
CA TYR A 213 19.43 -14.94 14.00
C TYR A 213 19.48 -16.41 14.42
N GLU A 214 20.37 -16.74 15.35
CA GLU A 214 20.55 -18.08 15.94
C GLU A 214 20.03 -18.12 17.37
#